data_AF-A0A6F9XR54-F1
#
_entry.id   AF-A0A6F9XR54-F1
#
_cell.length_a   1.000
_cell.length_b   1.000
_cell.length_c   1.000
_cell.angle_alpha   90.00
_cell.angle_beta   90.00
_cell.angle_gamma   90.00
#
_symmetry.space_group_name_H-M   'P 1'
#
loop_
_entity.id
_entity.type
_entity.pdbx_description
1 polymer ?
#
loop_
_entity_poly.entity_id
_entity_poly.type
_entity_poly.pdbx_seq_one_letter_code
_entity_poly.pdbx_strand_id
1 'polypeptide(L)'
;MDTLTESEKIKKRMEEKQKKLDAIKLSIKQEKAKFNKAKRKERTKRLIEKGAIIEKFQGENAENISPEETLEQFREIEFIKRRLKNVTMRGRSLEEVFKLEWEQEQAKQDVPEGFVSADESR
;
A
#
# COMPACT_ATOMS: atom_id res chain seq x y z
N MET A 1 -44.70 -12.74 55.59
CA MET A 1 -44.44 -12.02 54.33
C MET A 1 -43.18 -11.22 54.57
N ASP A 2 -42.02 -11.81 54.30
CA ASP A 2 -40.74 -11.17 54.60
C ASP A 2 -40.49 -10.05 53.59
N THR A 3 -40.67 -8.82 54.05
CA THR A 3 -40.37 -7.63 53.27
C THR A 3 -38.85 -7.52 53.16
N LEU A 4 -38.32 -7.66 51.95
CA LEU A 4 -36.92 -7.41 51.64
C LEU A 4 -36.49 -6.08 52.28
N THR A 5 -35.37 -6.13 52.99
CA THR A 5 -34.73 -4.94 53.54
C THR A 5 -34.30 -4.01 52.41
N GLU A 6 -34.18 -2.72 52.68
CA GLU A 6 -33.86 -1.74 51.63
C GLU A 6 -32.50 -2.03 50.97
N SER A 7 -31.55 -2.59 51.72
CA SER A 7 -30.25 -3.05 51.22
C SER A 7 -30.39 -4.20 50.21
N GLU A 8 -31.27 -5.17 50.46
CA GLU A 8 -31.52 -6.30 49.55
C GLU A 8 -32.22 -5.84 48.26
N LYS A 9 -33.14 -4.87 48.36
CA LYS A 9 -33.76 -4.24 47.18
C LYS A 9 -32.73 -3.50 46.33
N ILE A 10 -31.81 -2.77 46.96
CA ILE A 10 -30.72 -2.08 46.27
C ILE A 10 -29.79 -3.09 45.58
N LYS A 11 -29.41 -4.18 46.27
CA LYS A 11 -28.56 -5.24 45.71
C LYS A 11 -29.20 -5.88 44.48
N LYS A 12 -30.50 -6.22 44.56
CA LYS A 12 -31.24 -6.78 43.42
C LYS A 12 -31.30 -5.83 42.22
N ARG A 13 -31.54 -4.53 42.45
CA ARG A 13 -31.49 -3.50 41.39
C ARG A 13 -30.12 -3.39 40.75
N MET A 14 -29.04 -3.50 41.54
CA MET A 14 -27.67 -3.47 41.03
C MET A 14 -27.35 -4.70 40.19
N GLU A 15 -27.75 -5.90 40.63
CA GLU A 15 -27.59 -7.14 39.85
C GLU A 15 -28.35 -7.08 38.52
N GLU A 16 -29.58 -6.55 38.52
CA GLU A 16 -30.36 -6.35 37.29
C GLU A 16 -29.70 -5.35 36.34
N LYS A 17 -29.15 -4.23 36.85
CA LYS A 17 -28.40 -3.27 36.05
C LYS A 17 -27.11 -3.87 35.49
N GLN A 18 -26.41 -4.70 36.27
CA GLN A 18 -25.19 -5.38 35.83
C GLN A 18 -25.49 -6.37 34.70
N LYS A 19 -26.53 -7.19 34.84
CA LYS A 19 -26.98 -8.10 33.77
C LYS A 19 -27.33 -7.36 32.48
N LYS A 20 -28.02 -6.22 32.58
CA LYS A 20 -28.32 -5.37 31.41
C LYS A 20 -27.05 -4.82 30.76
N LEU A 21 -26.10 -4.36 31.56
CA LEU A 21 -24.82 -3.85 31.06
C LEU A 21 -24.04 -4.94 30.31
N ASP A 22 -23.99 -6.15 30.86
CA ASP A 22 -23.27 -7.27 30.25
C ASP A 22 -23.94 -7.73 28.95
N ALA A 23 -25.28 -7.73 28.89
CA ALA A 23 -26.03 -8.00 27.67
C ALA A 23 -25.73 -6.96 26.57
N ILE A 24 -25.71 -5.66 26.92
CA ILE A 24 -25.36 -4.58 25.96
C ILE A 24 -23.92 -4.76 25.47
N LYS A 25 -22.96 -5.01 26.37
CA LYS A 25 -21.56 -5.26 26.00
C LYS A 25 -21.43 -6.44 25.04
N LEU A 26 -22.18 -7.52 25.27
CA LEU A 26 -22.20 -8.68 24.39
C LEU A 26 -22.77 -8.32 23.01
N SER A 27 -23.88 -7.59 22.95
CA SER A 27 -24.49 -7.13 21.70
C SER A 27 -23.52 -6.27 20.88
N ILE A 28 -22.87 -5.30 21.52
CA ILE A 28 -21.86 -4.44 20.88
C ILE A 28 -20.70 -5.27 20.32
N LYS A 29 -20.22 -6.27 21.05
CA LYS A 29 -19.16 -7.17 20.56
C LYS A 29 -19.61 -7.95 19.33
N GLN A 30 -20.83 -8.48 19.33
CA GLN A 30 -21.38 -9.24 18.21
C GLN A 30 -21.59 -8.35 16.97
N GLU A 31 -22.11 -7.14 17.14
CA GLU A 31 -22.26 -6.17 16.05
C GLU A 31 -20.91 -5.75 15.47
N LYS A 32 -19.92 -5.44 16.31
CA LYS A 32 -18.55 -5.15 15.87
C LYS A 32 -17.97 -6.32 15.08
N ALA A 33 -18.20 -7.56 15.51
CA ALA A 33 -17.74 -8.74 14.79
C ALA A 33 -18.39 -8.87 13.41
N LYS A 34 -19.71 -8.66 13.31
CA LYS A 34 -20.45 -8.65 12.04
C LYS A 34 -19.93 -7.56 11.09
N PHE A 35 -19.78 -6.34 11.61
CA PHE A 35 -19.25 -5.20 10.85
C PHE A 35 -17.82 -5.46 10.35
N ASN A 36 -16.94 -5.98 11.20
CA ASN A 36 -15.56 -6.32 10.81
C ASN A 36 -15.53 -7.46 9.77
N LYS A 37 -16.46 -8.41 9.83
CA LYS A 37 -16.60 -9.44 8.79
C LYS A 37 -17.05 -8.82 7.46
N ALA A 38 -18.00 -7.91 7.47
CA ALA A 38 -18.44 -7.20 6.27
C ALA A 38 -17.30 -6.37 5.65
N LYS A 39 -16.57 -5.59 6.46
CA LYS A 39 -15.39 -4.82 6.01
C LYS A 39 -14.31 -5.69 5.39
N ARG A 40 -14.02 -6.86 5.98
CA ARG A 40 -13.05 -7.81 5.41
C ARG A 40 -13.50 -8.32 4.05
N LYS A 41 -14.77 -8.72 3.91
CA LYS A 41 -15.33 -9.17 2.62
C LYS A 41 -15.22 -8.07 1.55
N GLU A 42 -15.59 -6.84 1.89
CA GLU A 42 -15.49 -5.70 0.97
C GLU A 42 -14.03 -5.39 0.59
N ARG A 43 -13.11 -5.43 1.56
CA ARG A 43 -11.68 -5.27 1.29
C ARG A 43 -11.16 -6.35 0.35
N THR A 44 -11.50 -7.61 0.59
CA THR A 44 -11.12 -8.74 -0.28
C THR A 44 -11.66 -8.56 -1.70
N LYS A 45 -12.94 -8.19 -1.85
CA LYS A 45 -13.54 -7.89 -3.16
C LYS A 45 -12.75 -6.81 -3.90
N ARG A 46 -12.47 -5.68 -3.24
CA ARG A 46 -11.69 -4.58 -3.83
C ARG A 46 -10.26 -4.98 -4.21
N LEU A 47 -9.62 -5.86 -3.41
CA LEU A 47 -8.28 -6.35 -3.73
C LEU A 47 -8.27 -7.26 -4.95
N ILE A 48 -9.27 -8.14 -5.09
CA ILE A 48 -9.43 -9.00 -6.27
C ILE A 48 -9.66 -8.15 -7.52
N GLU A 49 -10.58 -7.18 -7.45
CA GLU A 49 -10.87 -6.27 -8.58
C GLU A 49 -9.63 -5.46 -9.00
N LYS A 50 -8.85 -4.97 -8.03
CA LYS A 50 -7.59 -4.26 -8.31
C LYS A 50 -6.53 -5.20 -8.89
N GLY A 51 -6.38 -6.40 -8.34
CA GLY A 51 -5.45 -7.42 -8.84
C GLY A 51 -5.74 -7.79 -10.29
N ALA A 52 -7.01 -8.04 -10.63
CA ALA A 52 -7.43 -8.36 -11.99
C ALA A 52 -7.12 -7.23 -13.00
N ILE A 53 -7.13 -5.97 -12.57
CA ILE A 53 -6.71 -4.86 -13.43
C ILE A 53 -5.19 -4.90 -13.65
N ILE A 54 -4.40 -5.16 -12.61
CA ILE A 54 -2.94 -5.26 -12.71
C ILE A 54 -2.53 -6.42 -13.63
N GLU A 55 -3.15 -7.59 -13.48
CA GLU A 55 -2.89 -8.76 -14.33
C GLU A 55 -3.13 -8.46 -15.81
N LYS A 56 -4.17 -7.68 -16.14
CA LYS A 56 -4.43 -7.24 -17.53
C LYS A 56 -3.31 -6.39 -18.11
N PHE A 57 -2.64 -5.57 -17.29
CA PHE A 57 -1.49 -4.77 -17.74
C PHE A 57 -0.21 -5.58 -17.84
N GLN A 58 -0.07 -6.61 -17.00
CA GLN A 58 1.08 -7.51 -16.99
C GLN A 58 1.04 -8.54 -18.14
N GLY A 59 -0.14 -8.81 -18.70
CA GLY A 59 -0.31 -9.66 -19.89
C GLY A 59 -0.37 -11.15 -19.56
N GLU A 60 -0.14 -11.99 -20.56
CA GLU A 60 -0.35 -13.45 -20.48
C GLU A 60 0.51 -14.14 -19.41
N ASN A 61 1.67 -13.58 -19.08
CA ASN A 61 2.58 -14.13 -18.06
C ASN A 61 2.34 -13.58 -16.65
N ALA A 62 1.27 -12.82 -16.41
CA ALA A 62 1.01 -12.18 -15.11
C ALA A 62 0.98 -13.17 -13.93
N GLU A 63 0.50 -14.39 -14.15
CA GLU A 63 0.44 -15.44 -13.12
C GLU A 63 1.82 -15.86 -12.57
N ASN A 64 2.89 -15.65 -13.35
CA ASN A 64 4.25 -16.01 -12.99
C ASN A 64 5.04 -14.85 -12.39
N ILE A 65 4.46 -13.64 -12.34
CA ILE A 65 5.11 -12.45 -11.81
C ILE A 65 4.92 -12.43 -10.29
N SER A 66 6.02 -12.38 -9.56
CA SER A 66 6.00 -12.26 -8.11
C SER A 66 5.47 -10.89 -7.65
N PRO A 67 4.94 -10.79 -6.41
CA PRO A 67 4.58 -9.51 -5.82
C PRO A 67 5.75 -8.51 -5.77
N GLU A 68 6.98 -9.00 -5.53
CA GLU A 68 8.19 -8.19 -5.48
C GLU A 68 8.54 -7.60 -6.86
N GLU A 69 8.47 -8.40 -7.92
CA GLU A 69 8.67 -7.91 -9.30
C GLU A 69 7.59 -6.90 -9.70
N THR A 70 6.33 -7.17 -9.32
CA THR A 70 5.23 -6.22 -9.53
C THR A 70 5.52 -4.88 -8.83
N LEU A 71 6.08 -4.90 -7.62
CA LEU A 71 6.46 -3.69 -6.90
C LEU A 71 7.59 -2.94 -7.60
N GLU A 72 8.59 -3.65 -8.12
CA GLU A 72 9.70 -3.03 -8.84
C GLU A 72 9.23 -2.36 -10.15
N GLN A 73 8.33 -3.01 -10.90
CA GLN A 73 7.66 -2.41 -12.06
C GLN A 73 6.96 -1.09 -11.70
N PHE A 74 6.25 -1.03 -10.56
CA PHE A 74 5.62 0.21 -10.12
C PHE A 74 6.62 1.31 -9.77
N ARG A 75 7.77 0.97 -9.16
CA ARG A 75 8.84 1.95 -8.87
C ARG A 75 9.43 2.51 -10.15
N GLU A 76 9.68 1.67 -11.13
CA GLU A 76 10.17 2.10 -12.44
C GLU A 76 9.16 3.04 -13.13
N ILE A 77 7.87 2.71 -13.10
CA ILE A 77 6.81 3.58 -13.62
C ILE A 77 6.79 4.93 -12.90
N GLU A 78 6.94 4.97 -11.57
CA GLU A 78 7.00 6.23 -10.83
C GLU A 78 8.24 7.05 -11.18
N PHE A 79 9.40 6.40 -11.34
CA PHE A 79 10.64 7.04 -11.76
C PHE A 79 10.47 7.68 -13.14
N ILE A 80 9.96 6.92 -14.12
CA ILE A 80 9.65 7.42 -15.46
C ILE A 80 8.69 8.60 -15.36
N LYS A 81 7.56 8.49 -14.67
CA LYS A 81 6.59 9.60 -14.52
C LYS A 81 7.23 10.86 -13.95
N ARG A 82 8.07 10.73 -12.92
CA ARG A 82 8.77 11.86 -12.30
C ARG A 82 9.72 12.52 -13.30
N ARG A 83 10.45 11.71 -14.05
CA ARG A 83 11.35 12.18 -15.09
C ARG A 83 10.60 12.85 -16.24
N LEU A 84 9.53 12.23 -16.76
CA LEU A 84 8.63 12.81 -17.76
C LEU A 84 8.16 14.19 -17.33
N LYS A 85 7.65 14.32 -16.11
CA LYS A 85 7.21 15.61 -15.55
C LYS A 85 8.32 16.66 -15.58
N ASN A 86 9.55 16.30 -15.22
CA ASN A 86 10.68 17.22 -15.24
C ASN A 86 11.10 17.63 -16.66
N VAL A 87 10.95 16.74 -17.64
CA VAL A 87 11.19 17.02 -19.07
C VAL A 87 10.12 17.96 -19.61
N THR A 88 8.85 17.68 -19.35
CA THR A 88 7.71 18.54 -19.73
C THR A 88 7.82 19.93 -19.10
N MET A 89 8.20 20.01 -17.81
CA MET A 89 8.40 21.29 -17.11
C MET A 89 9.63 22.07 -17.61
N ARG A 90 10.58 21.42 -18.28
CA ARG A 90 11.78 22.04 -18.88
C ARG A 90 11.63 22.32 -20.37
N GLY A 91 10.44 22.07 -20.95
CA GLY A 91 10.13 22.36 -22.35
C GLY A 91 10.94 21.54 -23.37
N ARG A 92 11.61 20.46 -22.96
CA ARG A 92 12.33 19.56 -23.88
C ARG A 92 11.42 18.43 -24.35
N SER A 93 11.61 17.94 -25.57
CA SER A 93 10.89 16.76 -26.04
C SER A 93 11.44 15.50 -25.38
N LEU A 94 10.63 14.44 -25.32
CA LEU A 94 11.10 13.17 -24.75
C LEU A 94 12.20 12.53 -25.59
N GLU A 95 12.11 12.68 -26.90
CA GLU A 95 13.09 12.20 -27.87
C GLU A 95 14.45 12.87 -27.66
N GLU A 96 14.49 14.18 -27.38
CA GLU A 96 15.73 14.89 -27.07
C GLU A 96 16.41 14.34 -25.82
N VAL A 97 15.63 14.01 -24.79
CA VAL A 97 16.17 13.51 -23.51
C VAL A 97 16.64 12.06 -23.65
N PHE A 98 15.90 11.21 -24.36
CA PHE A 98 16.34 9.85 -24.66
C PHE A 98 17.61 9.84 -25.52
N LYS A 99 17.69 10.72 -26.52
CA LYS A 99 18.87 10.82 -27.39
C LYS A 99 20.11 11.26 -26.62
N LEU A 100 19.99 12.29 -25.78
CA LEU A 100 21.09 12.76 -24.93
C LEU A 100 21.59 11.71 -23.95
N GLU A 101 20.70 10.93 -23.36
CA GLU A 101 21.12 9.86 -22.45
C GLU A 101 21.72 8.66 -23.15
N TRP A 102 21.18 8.28 -24.30
CA TRP A 102 21.80 7.25 -25.14
C TRP A 102 23.22 7.66 -25.54
N GLU A 103 23.42 8.92 -25.95
CA GLU A 103 24.73 9.48 -26.27
C GLU A 103 25.66 9.52 -25.05
N GLN A 104 25.15 9.85 -23.85
CA GLN A 104 25.95 9.80 -22.61
C GLN A 104 26.34 8.38 -22.19
N GLU A 105 25.46 7.40 -22.39
CA GLU A 105 25.72 6.02 -22.02
C GLU A 105 26.74 5.36 -22.97
N GLN A 106 26.68 5.70 -24.26
CA GLN A 106 27.71 5.33 -25.24
C GLN A 106 29.07 5.96 -24.88
N ALA A 107 29.09 7.25 -24.51
CA ALA A 107 30.31 7.93 -24.11
C ALA A 107 30.96 7.34 -22.83
N LYS A 108 30.20 6.67 -21.96
CA LYS A 108 30.75 5.92 -20.81
C LYS A 108 31.32 4.56 -21.21
N GLN A 109 30.76 3.91 -22.22
CA GLN A 109 31.28 2.63 -22.75
C GLN A 109 32.56 2.83 -23.57
N ASP A 110 32.73 4.00 -24.19
CA ASP A 110 33.91 4.35 -24.97
C ASP A 110 35.10 4.89 -24.14
N VAL A 111 35.03 4.86 -22.80
CA VAL A 111 36.20 5.19 -21.96
C VAL A 111 37.10 3.95 -21.88
N PRO A 112 38.32 3.97 -22.45
CA PRO A 112 39.24 2.87 -22.31
C PRO A 112 39.67 2.74 -20.84
N GLU A 113 39.56 1.55 -20.26
CA GLU A 113 40.18 1.20 -18.97
C GLU A 113 41.70 1.38 -19.09
N GLY A 114 42.22 2.60 -18.85
CA GLY A 114 43.66 2.81 -18.93
C GLY A 114 44.21 4.23 -18.94
N PHE A 115 43.40 5.29 -18.97
CA PHE A 115 43.95 6.66 -18.92
C PHE A 115 44.03 7.17 -17.48
N VAL A 116 45.07 6.72 -16.75
CA VAL A 116 45.54 7.41 -15.54
C VAL A 116 46.22 8.68 -16.02
N SER A 117 45.66 9.86 -15.71
CA SER A 117 46.30 11.13 -16.04
C SER A 117 47.58 11.28 -15.21
N ALA A 118 48.73 11.08 -15.82
CA ALA A 118 50.00 11.52 -15.27
C ALA A 118 50.10 13.04 -15.45
N ASP A 119 49.64 13.80 -14.46
CA ASP A 119 50.03 15.21 -14.31
C ASP A 119 49.91 15.67 -12.85
N GLU A 120 50.67 15.01 -11.98
CA GLU A 120 51.14 15.61 -10.72
C GLU A 120 52.67 15.55 -10.71
N SER A 121 53.30 16.51 -11.37
CA SER A 121 54.66 16.94 -11.04
C SER A 121 54.99 18.27 -11.71
N ARG A 122 54.73 19.37 -11.00
CA ARG A 122 55.62 20.53 -10.97
C ARG A 122 55.34 21.43 -9.78
#